data_AF-A0A3D6DI41-F1
#
_entry.id   AF-A0A3D6DI41-F1
#
_cell.length_a   1.000
_cell.length_b   1.000
_cell.length_c   1.000
_cell.angle_alpha   90.00
_cell.angle_beta   90.00
_cell.angle_gamma   90.00
#
_symmetry.space_group_name_H-M   'P 1'
#
loop_
_entity.id
_entity.type
_entity.pdbx_description
1 polymer ?
#
loop_
_entity_poly.entity_id
_entity_poly.type
_entity_poly.pdbx_seq_one_letter_code
_entity_poly.pdbx_strand_id
1 'polypeptide(L)' 'KGGLGLPTVLAILLFVLYYIITIMGERMVRSGTLTPAWGMWLGTIFMIPAAIMLNLRAAREISWRPFARLRSSR' A
#
# COMPACT_ATOMS: atom_id res chain seq x y z
N LYS A 1 -21.39 -1.62 -3.14
CA LYS A 1 -21.08 -0.22 -3.48
C LYS A 1 -19.69 0.03 -2.93
N GLY A 2 -18.65 -0.09 -3.77
CA GLY A 2 -17.27 0.04 -3.34
C GLY A 2 -17.10 1.38 -2.65
N GLY A 3 -16.94 1.33 -1.33
CA GLY A 3 -16.79 2.52 -0.52
C GLY A 3 -15.52 3.22 -0.96
N LEU A 4 -15.65 4.48 -1.37
CA LEU A 4 -14.52 5.34 -1.74
C LEU A 4 -13.43 5.38 -0.64
N GLY A 5 -13.75 4.99 0.61
CA GLY A 5 -12.83 4.94 1.73
C GLY A 5 -11.83 3.77 1.75
N LEU A 6 -12.15 2.56 1.26
CA LEU A 6 -11.19 1.43 1.33
C LEU A 6 -9.90 1.72 0.50
N PRO A 7 -10.02 2.23 -0.75
CA PRO A 7 -8.85 2.65 -1.53
C PRO A 7 -8.10 3.82 -0.88
N THR A 8 -8.81 4.80 -0.33
CA THR A 8 -8.19 5.98 0.30
C THR A 8 -7.43 5.64 1.57
N VAL A 9 -7.99 4.79 2.44
CA VAL A 9 -7.31 4.33 3.67
C VAL A 9 -6.03 3.56 3.33
N LEU A 10 -6.10 2.68 2.32
CA LEU A 10 -4.93 1.96 1.83
C LEU A 10 -3.85 2.90 1.29
N ALA A 11 -4.23 3.94 0.55
CA ALA A 11 -3.29 4.94 0.03
C ALA A 11 -2.58 5.71 1.16
N ILE A 12 -3.31 6.15 2.18
CA ILE A 12 -2.75 6.85 3.34
C ILE A 12 -1.80 5.92 4.11
N LEU A 13 -2.21 4.68 4.35
CA LEU A 13 -1.39 3.70 5.06
C LEU A 13 -0.06 3.46 4.33
N LEU A 14 -0.11 3.30 3.01
CA LEU A 14 1.08 3.10 2.18
C LEU A 14 2.00 4.33 2.20
N PHE A 15 1.41 5.53 2.16
CA PHE A 15 2.14 6.79 2.22
C PHE A 15 2.89 6.96 3.55
N VAL A 16 2.24 6.68 4.68
CA VAL A 16 2.88 6.76 6.01
C VAL A 16 4.02 5.74 6.13
N LEU A 17 3.81 4.51 5.67
CA LEU A 17 4.87 3.49 5.66
C LEU A 17 6.08 3.91 4.83
N TYR A 18 5.83 4.44 3.62
CA TYR A 18 6.88 4.97 2.75
C TYR A 18 7.67 6.09 3.43
N TYR A 19 6.98 7.02 4.08
CA TYR A 19 7.61 8.15 4.74
C TYR A 19 8.51 7.71 5.90
N ILE A 20 8.06 6.74 6.70
CA ILE A 20 8.87 6.17 7.80
C ILE A 20 10.14 5.52 7.26
N ILE A 21 10.03 4.67 6.24
CA ILE A 21 11.19 3.98 5.65
C ILE A 21 12.17 4.99 5.04
N THR A 22 11.66 6.04 4.38
CA THR A 22 12.47 7.11 3.80
C THR A 22 13.26 7.86 4.87
N ILE A 23 12.62 8.23 5.99
CA ILE A 23 13.30 8.85 7.13
C ILE A 23 14.35 7.91 7.73
N MET A 24 14.04 6.62 7.86
CA MET A 24 15.01 5.64 8.36
C MET A 24 16.22 5.53 7.43
N GLY A 25 16.00 5.51 6.11
CA GLY A 25 17.06 5.53 5.10
C GLY A 25 17.93 6.78 5.20
N GLU A 26 17.32 7.97 5.32
CA GLU A 26 18.07 9.22 5.52
C GLU A 26 18.90 9.22 6.80
N ARG A 27 18.36 8.67 7.90
CA ARG A 27 19.10 8.54 9.16
C ARG A 27 20.30 7.61 9.03
N MET A 28 20.18 6.52 8.27
CA MET A 28 21.31 5.61 8.02
C MET A 28 22.38 6.26 7.14
N VAL A 29 22.00 7.03 6.12
CA VAL A 29 22.97 7.80 5.29
C VAL A 29 23.73 8.81 6.13
N ARG A 30 23.04 9.56 6.99
CA ARG A 30 23.67 10.56 7.87
C ARG A 30 24.64 9.95 8.88
N SER A 31 24.44 8.68 9.26
CA SER A 31 25.35 7.96 10.15
C SER A 31 26.62 7.43 9.44
N GLY A 32 26.75 7.62 8.13
CA GLY A 32 27.92 7.19 7.35
C GLY A 32 27.99 5.68 7.07
N THR A 33 27.00 4.90 7.50
CA THR A 33 26.93 3.45 7.27
C THR A 33 26.48 3.08 5.85
N LEU A 34 25.81 4.00 5.14
CA LEU A 34 25.32 3.79 3.78
C LEU A 34 25.64 4.99 2.89
N THR A 35 26.16 4.73 1.69
CA THR A 35 26.31 5.75 0.65
C THR A 35 24.94 6.36 0.28
N PRO A 36 24.84 7.67 0.00
CA PRO A 36 23.58 8.36 -0.30
C PRO A 36 22.77 7.72 -1.43
N ALA A 37 23.46 7.14 -2.42
CA ALA A 37 22.85 6.42 -3.54
C ALA A 37 22.04 5.21 -3.05
N TRP A 38 22.58 4.40 -2.14
CA TRP A 38 21.86 3.23 -1.61
C TRP A 38 20.79 3.62 -0.59
N GLY A 39 21.04 4.63 0.24
CA GLY A 39 20.06 5.05 1.26
C GLY A 39 18.78 5.65 0.71
N MET A 40 18.83 6.36 -0.43
CA MET A 40 17.63 6.87 -1.10
C MET A 40 16.85 5.76 -1.83
N TRP A 41 17.55 4.79 -2.41
CA TRP A 41 16.91 3.71 -3.20
C TRP A 41 16.34 2.58 -2.33
N LEU A 42 16.83 2.41 -1.10
CA LEU A 42 16.29 1.44 -0.15
C LEU A 42 14.82 1.67 0.17
N GLY A 43 14.38 2.93 0.25
CA GLY A 43 12.96 3.26 0.43
C GLY A 43 12.09 2.72 -0.70
N THR A 44 12.53 2.89 -1.95
CA THR A 44 11.83 2.42 -3.14
C THR A 44 11.83 0.90 -3.26
N ILE A 45 12.98 0.24 -2.97
CA ILE A 45 13.11 -1.22 -3.04
C ILE A 45 12.23 -1.92 -2.02
N PHE A 46 12.05 -1.36 -0.82
CA PHE A 46 11.15 -1.92 0.18
C PHE A 46 9.68 -1.61 -0.11
N MET A 47 9.39 -0.45 -0.69
CA MET A 47 8.02 -0.02 -0.96
C MET A 47 7.37 -0.83 -2.10
N ILE A 48 8.12 -1.16 -3.16
CA ILE A 48 7.60 -1.91 -4.32
C ILE A 48 6.94 -3.25 -3.92
N PRO A 49 7.62 -4.17 -3.20
CA PRO A 49 7.03 -5.45 -2.81
C PRO A 49 5.87 -5.27 -1.82
N ALA A 50 5.95 -4.30 -0.90
CA ALA A 50 4.87 -4.00 0.03
C ALA A 50 3.61 -3.48 -0.70
N ALA A 51 3.78 -2.58 -1.67
CA ALA A 51 2.72 -2.01 -2.48
C ALA A 51 2.04 -3.09 -3.36
N ILE A 52 2.82 -3.97 -3.98
CA ILE A 52 2.29 -5.08 -4.79
C ILE A 52 1.50 -6.05 -3.89
N MET A 53 2.04 -6.43 -2.74
CA MET A 53 1.39 -7.35 -1.81
C MET A 53 0.06 -6.80 -1.26
N LEU A 54 0.03 -5.50 -0.93
CA LEU A 54 -1.20 -4.82 -0.51
C LEU A 54 -2.23 -4.72 -1.63
N ASN A 55 -1.81 -4.34 -2.84
CA ASN A 55 -2.72 -4.19 -3.98
C ASN A 55 -3.37 -5.53 -4.36
N LEU A 56 -2.60 -6.63 -4.34
CA LEU A 56 -3.12 -7.97 -4.60
C LEU A 56 -4.14 -8.44 -3.55
N ARG A 57 -3.96 -8.08 -2.27
CA ARG A 57 -4.94 -8.38 -1.21
C ARG A 57 -6.19 -7.51 -1.33
N ALA A 58 -6.03 -6.21 -1.58
CA ALA A 58 -7.14 -5.27 -1.74
C ALA A 58 -8.02 -5.60 -2.95
N ALA A 59 -7.43 -6.03 -4.07
CA ALA A 59 -8.15 -6.42 -5.28
C ALA A 59 -9.00 -7.69 -5.08
N ARG A 60 -8.58 -8.58 -4.16
CA ARG A 60 -9.24 -9.88 -3.94
C ARG A 60 -10.50 -9.78 -3.08
N GLU A 61 -10.71 -8.69 -2.33
CA GLU A 61 -11.88 -8.50 -1.45
C GLU A 61 -13.16 -8.01 -2.16
N ILE A 62 -13.12 -7.75 -3.48
CA ILE A 62 -14.30 -7.29 -4.24
C ILE A 62 -15.09 -8.52 -4.75
N SER A 63 -15.71 -9.25 -3.82
CA SER A 63 -16.73 -10.26 -4.16
C SER A 63 -17.85 -10.27 -3.11
N TRP A 64 -18.50 -9.13 -2.92
CA TRP A 64 -19.82 -9.08 -2.29
C TRP A 64 -20.87 -8.94 -3.38
N ARG A 65 -21.55 -10.05 -3.70
CA ARG A 65 -22.74 -10.11 -4.57
C ARG A 65 -24.00 -10.16 -3.69
N PRO A 66 -24.69 -9.04 -3.42
CA PRO A 66 -25.83 -9.06 -2.50
C PRO A 66 -27.19 -9.28 -3.18
N PHE A 67 -27.33 -9.10 -4.51
CA PHE A 67 -28.66 -8.99 -5.13
C PHE A 67 -28.81 -9.73 -6.46
N ALA A 68 -28.41 -11.00 -6.50
CA ALA A 68 -28.74 -11.88 -7.64
C ALA A 68 -30.08 -12.64 -7.47
N ARG A 69 -30.83 -12.43 -6.36
CA ARG A 69 -31.93 -13.33 -5.98
C ARG A 69 -33.31 -12.73 -5.75
N LEU A 70 -33.56 -11.45 -6.06
CA LEU A 70 -34.86 -10.83 -5.75
C LEU A 70 -35.64 -10.28 -6.96
N ARG A 71 -35.47 -10.87 -8.15
CA ARG A 71 -36.34 -10.57 -9.29
C ARG A 71 -36.75 -11.83 -10.05
N SER A 72 -37.35 -12.77 -9.34
CA SER A 72 -38.03 -13.93 -9.95
C SER A 72 -39.11 -14.46 -8.98
N SER A 73 -40.05 -13.61 -8.61
CA SER A 73 -41.38 -14.05 -8.19
C SER A 73 -42.31 -12.83 -8.16
N ARG A 74 -43.23 -12.82 -9.13
CA ARG A 74 -44.33 -11.85 -9.39
C ARG A 74 -43.94 -10.60 -10.17
#